data_AF-A0A1F3TW63-F1
#
_entry.id   AF-A0A1F3TW63-F1
#
_cell.length_a   1.000
_cell.length_b   1.000
_cell.length_c   1.000
_cell.angle_alpha   90.00
_cell.angle_beta   90.00
_cell.angle_gamma   90.00
#
_symmetry.space_group_name_H-M   'P 1'
#
loop_
_entity.id
_entity.type
_entity.pdbx_description
1 polymer ?
#
loop_
_entity_poly.entity_id
_entity_poly.type
_entity_poly.pdbx_seq_one_letter_code
_entity_poly.pdbx_strand_id
1 'polypeptide(L)'
;MSKVIDLVPRLKTVAGEAPKAEFTPSTEVMDFDQLRQKMIYHERREVKRTILTEFVSAMVVLPEKGLLKVAIYDISEEGISFDVDFEQGQFQVDEDVSMRVYLNSKTYFPISIKIKHLKEEKDEGVVRHGAVFMKGAATDAALQYFVRFIESVSQGLKKDEGDMMVPKIS
;
A
#
# COMPACT_ATOMS: atom_id res chain seq x y z
N MET A 1 32.30 40.85 45.01
CA MET A 1 32.08 40.00 43.83
C MET A 1 31.03 40.63 42.92
N SER A 2 31.46 41.23 41.82
CA SER A 2 30.86 41.07 40.47
C SER A 2 31.38 42.18 39.56
N LYS A 3 32.24 41.77 38.61
CA LYS A 3 32.66 42.59 37.47
C LYS A 3 31.52 42.53 36.45
N VAL A 4 30.89 43.66 36.17
CA VAL A 4 30.00 43.81 35.01
C VAL A 4 30.87 44.32 33.87
N ILE A 5 31.06 43.49 32.85
CA ILE A 5 31.79 43.83 31.62
C ILE A 5 30.77 44.36 30.62
N ASP A 6 30.91 45.63 30.26
CA ASP A 6 30.11 46.31 29.25
C ASP A 6 30.64 45.95 27.85
N LEU A 7 29.84 45.21 27.07
CA LEU A 7 30.26 44.59 25.80
C LEU A 7 29.90 45.41 24.54
N VAL A 8 29.46 46.66 24.70
CA VAL A 8 28.81 47.40 23.61
C VAL A 8 29.76 48.02 22.53
N PRO A 9 31.11 48.12 22.64
CA PRO A 9 31.89 48.71 21.54
C PRO A 9 32.45 47.71 20.52
N ARG A 10 32.28 46.38 20.68
CA ARG A 10 32.99 45.38 19.85
C ARG A 10 32.25 44.85 18.61
N LEU A 11 31.11 45.41 18.24
CA LEU A 11 30.31 44.94 17.10
C LEU A 11 30.56 45.65 15.76
N LYS A 12 31.52 46.58 15.67
CA LYS A 12 31.76 47.38 14.44
C LYS A 12 32.93 46.96 13.56
N THR A 13 33.65 45.89 13.85
CA THR A 13 34.87 45.51 13.07
C THR A 13 34.84 44.12 12.44
N VAL A 14 33.68 43.49 12.29
CA VAL A 14 33.54 42.24 11.52
C VAL A 14 32.39 42.38 10.51
N ALA A 15 32.45 43.44 9.69
CA ALA A 15 31.69 43.50 8.44
C ALA A 15 32.64 43.14 7.29
N GLY A 16 33.10 41.89 7.29
CA GLY A 16 33.67 41.27 6.11
C GLY A 16 32.52 40.77 5.24
N GLU A 17 32.54 41.14 3.95
CA GLU A 17 31.54 40.78 2.96
C GLU A 17 31.32 39.26 2.92
N ALA A 18 30.18 38.80 3.44
CA ALA A 18 29.67 37.48 3.15
C ALA A 18 29.13 37.48 1.71
N PRO A 19 29.42 36.46 0.88
CA PRO A 19 28.88 36.40 -0.46
C PRO A 19 27.36 36.33 -0.36
N LYS A 20 26.67 37.28 -1.00
CA LYS A 20 25.22 37.21 -1.19
C LYS A 20 24.94 35.94 -2.01
N ALA A 21 24.50 34.88 -1.34
CA ALA A 21 23.87 33.76 -2.02
C ALA A 21 22.64 34.31 -2.73
N GLU A 22 22.70 34.37 -4.06
CA GLU A 22 21.54 34.65 -4.90
C GLU A 22 20.55 33.52 -4.69
N PHE A 23 19.53 33.77 -3.87
CA PHE A 23 18.36 32.92 -3.80
C PHE A 23 17.57 33.20 -5.08
N THR A 24 17.87 32.47 -6.16
CA THR A 24 16.93 32.33 -7.27
C THR A 24 15.75 31.52 -6.74
N PRO A 25 14.54 32.09 -6.58
CA PRO A 25 13.38 31.26 -6.39
C PRO A 25 13.20 30.51 -7.72
N SER A 26 13.57 29.24 -7.73
CA SER A 26 13.07 28.32 -8.75
C SER A 26 11.57 28.19 -8.48
N THR A 27 10.80 29.12 -9.05
CA THR A 27 9.34 29.02 -9.08
C THR A 27 9.00 27.94 -10.10
N GLU A 28 9.34 26.69 -9.78
CA GLU A 28 8.63 25.55 -10.33
C GLU A 28 7.20 25.69 -9.81
N VAL A 29 6.30 26.12 -10.69
CA VAL A 29 4.87 26.16 -10.43
C VAL A 29 4.46 24.70 -10.24
N MET A 30 4.50 24.25 -8.99
CA MET A 30 4.16 22.89 -8.61
C MET A 30 2.63 22.79 -8.66
N ASP A 31 2.13 21.96 -9.57
CA ASP A 31 0.70 21.77 -9.77
C ASP A 31 0.09 21.05 -8.55
N PHE A 32 -0.53 21.81 -7.66
CA PHE A 32 -1.13 21.31 -6.42
C PHE A 32 -2.24 20.28 -6.67
N ASP A 33 -2.91 20.34 -7.83
CA ASP A 33 -3.94 19.36 -8.18
C ASP A 33 -3.32 17.99 -8.46
N GLN A 34 -2.16 17.95 -9.13
CA GLN A 34 -1.44 16.70 -9.39
C GLN A 34 -0.92 16.06 -8.10
N LEU A 35 -0.40 16.87 -7.16
CA LEU A 35 0.06 16.37 -5.87
C LEU A 35 -1.09 15.79 -5.04
N ARG A 36 -2.23 16.49 -5.03
CA ARG A 36 -3.43 16.02 -4.34
C ARG A 36 -3.94 14.71 -4.93
N GLN A 37 -3.97 14.59 -6.25
CA GLN A 37 -4.38 13.34 -6.92
C GLN A 37 -3.43 12.18 -6.59
N LYS A 38 -2.11 12.41 -6.59
CA LYS A 38 -1.12 11.41 -6.17
C LYS A 38 -1.35 10.98 -4.72
N MET A 39 -1.55 11.92 -3.81
CA MET A 39 -1.81 11.62 -2.39
C MET A 39 -3.05 10.76 -2.22
N ILE A 40 -4.18 11.13 -2.84
CA ILE A 40 -5.43 10.37 -2.81
C ILE A 40 -5.24 8.96 -3.38
N TYR A 41 -4.46 8.82 -4.46
CA TYR A 41 -4.16 7.52 -5.06
C TYR A 41 -3.38 6.61 -4.10
N HIS A 42 -2.36 7.15 -3.43
CA HIS A 42 -1.57 6.40 -2.45
C HIS A 42 -2.42 5.96 -1.25
N GLU A 43 -3.24 6.86 -0.69
CA GLU A 43 -4.14 6.52 0.42
C GLU A 43 -5.12 5.41 0.05
N ARG A 44 -5.74 5.48 -1.14
CA ARG A 44 -6.65 4.43 -1.63
C ARG A 44 -5.95 3.07 -1.73
N ARG A 45 -4.70 3.06 -2.19
CA ARG A 45 -3.90 1.84 -2.35
C ARG A 45 -3.54 1.22 -1.00
N GLU A 46 -3.18 2.05 -0.04
CA GLU A 46 -2.88 1.63 1.33
C GLU A 46 -4.12 1.00 1.98
N VAL A 47 -5.26 1.69 1.94
CA VAL A 47 -6.52 1.20 2.50
C VAL A 47 -6.92 -0.15 1.89
N LYS A 48 -6.82 -0.26 0.57
CA LYS A 48 -7.12 -1.50 -0.15
C LYS A 48 -6.26 -2.67 0.34
N ARG A 49 -4.96 -2.45 0.53
CA ARG A 49 -4.02 -3.45 1.08
C ARG A 49 -4.40 -3.87 2.49
N THR A 50 -4.75 -2.91 3.33
CA THR A 50 -5.17 -3.20 4.71
C THR A 50 -6.41 -4.07 4.74
N ILE A 51 -7.44 -3.74 3.95
CA ILE A 51 -8.64 -4.58 3.83
C ILE A 51 -8.27 -5.99 3.37
N LEU A 52 -7.45 -6.11 2.32
CA LEU A 52 -7.09 -7.42 1.75
C LEU A 52 -6.30 -8.28 2.74
N THR A 53 -5.48 -7.67 3.58
CA THR A 53 -4.66 -8.37 4.59
C THR A 53 -5.49 -8.78 5.80
N GLU A 54 -6.39 -7.92 6.26
CA GLU A 54 -7.13 -8.12 7.52
C GLU A 54 -8.47 -8.85 7.34
N PHE A 55 -9.19 -8.60 6.24
CA PHE A 55 -10.54 -9.15 6.03
C PHE A 55 -10.55 -10.45 5.23
N VAL A 56 -9.54 -10.70 4.40
CA VAL A 56 -9.59 -11.75 3.38
C VAL A 56 -8.46 -12.74 3.57
N SER A 57 -8.80 -13.98 3.88
CA SER A 57 -7.82 -15.07 3.96
C SER A 57 -7.72 -15.76 2.60
N ALA A 58 -6.51 -15.81 2.02
CA ALA A 58 -6.26 -16.52 0.78
C ALA A 58 -5.31 -17.69 0.98
N MET A 59 -5.52 -18.75 0.21
CA MET A 59 -4.64 -19.89 0.13
C MET A 59 -4.42 -20.28 -1.32
N VAL A 60 -3.20 -20.67 -1.67
CA VAL A 60 -2.86 -21.20 -3.00
C VAL A 60 -2.58 -22.70 -2.88
N VAL A 61 -2.92 -23.43 -3.93
CA VAL A 61 -2.66 -24.87 -4.02
C VAL A 61 -1.27 -25.06 -4.63
N LEU A 62 -0.35 -25.66 -3.87
CA LEU A 62 0.94 -26.13 -4.34
C LEU A 62 0.85 -27.62 -4.66
N PRO A 63 1.34 -28.06 -5.84
CA PRO A 63 1.35 -29.48 -6.22
C PRO A 63 1.99 -30.41 -5.18
N GLU A 64 3.06 -29.96 -4.51
CA GLU A 64 3.83 -30.80 -3.59
C GLU A 64 3.54 -30.56 -2.09
N LYS A 65 3.03 -29.38 -1.73
CA LYS A 65 2.85 -28.95 -0.32
C LYS A 65 1.38 -28.83 0.10
N GLY A 66 0.43 -28.97 -0.82
CA GLY A 66 -0.99 -28.79 -0.52
C GLY A 66 -1.37 -27.31 -0.43
N LEU A 67 -2.15 -26.93 0.57
CA LEU A 67 -2.63 -25.54 0.73
C LEU A 67 -1.62 -24.69 1.48
N LEU A 68 -1.19 -23.60 0.86
CA LEU A 68 -0.33 -22.59 1.49
C LEU A 68 -1.12 -21.31 1.70
N LYS A 69 -1.10 -20.79 2.93
CA LYS A 69 -1.69 -19.48 3.23
C LYS A 69 -0.82 -18.37 2.61
N VAL A 70 -1.46 -17.42 1.95
CA VAL A 70 -0.80 -16.27 1.31
C VAL A 70 -1.52 -14.98 1.69
N ALA A 71 -0.80 -13.86 1.65
CA ALA A 71 -1.37 -12.55 1.85
C ALA A 71 -1.68 -11.91 0.50
N ILE A 72 -2.91 -11.43 0.28
CA ILE A 72 -3.24 -10.69 -0.94
C ILE A 72 -2.73 -9.26 -0.78
N TYR A 73 -1.85 -8.85 -1.67
CA TYR A 73 -1.24 -7.52 -1.68
C TYR A 73 -2.03 -6.51 -2.53
N ASP A 74 -2.59 -6.92 -3.65
CA ASP A 74 -3.40 -6.05 -4.51
C ASP A 74 -4.36 -6.90 -5.36
N ILE A 75 -5.49 -6.32 -5.78
CA ILE A 75 -6.47 -7.01 -6.63
C ILE A 75 -7.18 -6.03 -7.58
N SER A 76 -7.25 -6.31 -8.87
CA SER A 76 -7.98 -5.49 -9.85
C SER A 76 -8.97 -6.35 -10.61
N GLU A 77 -9.67 -5.82 -11.62
CA GLU A 77 -10.52 -6.65 -12.50
C GLU A 77 -9.66 -7.60 -13.38
N GLU A 78 -8.39 -7.27 -13.62
CA GLU A 78 -7.52 -8.01 -14.54
C GLU A 78 -6.61 -9.03 -13.82
N GLY A 79 -6.23 -8.76 -12.57
CA GLY A 79 -5.26 -9.57 -11.89
C GLY A 79 -5.20 -9.38 -10.39
N ILE A 80 -4.30 -10.12 -9.76
CA ILE A 80 -4.08 -10.13 -8.34
C ILE A 80 -2.58 -10.20 -8.05
N SER A 81 -2.17 -9.61 -6.94
CA SER A 81 -0.84 -9.79 -6.39
C SER A 81 -0.92 -10.35 -4.99
N PHE A 82 -0.07 -11.31 -4.66
CA PHE A 82 -0.02 -11.93 -3.35
C PHE A 82 1.43 -12.22 -2.96
N ASP A 83 1.65 -12.34 -1.66
CA ASP A 83 2.97 -12.52 -1.06
C ASP A 83 3.12 -13.93 -0.49
N VAL A 84 4.29 -14.52 -0.72
CA VAL A 84 4.71 -15.81 -0.18
C VAL A 84 6.03 -15.61 0.56
N ASP A 85 6.15 -16.16 1.76
CA ASP A 85 7.39 -16.15 2.54
C ASP A 85 8.51 -16.92 1.81
N PHE A 86 9.74 -16.38 1.81
CA PHE A 86 10.90 -17.02 1.20
C PHE A 86 11.10 -18.48 1.65
N GLU A 87 10.81 -18.79 2.91
CA GLU A 87 10.96 -20.15 3.45
C GLU A 87 9.96 -21.14 2.85
N GLN A 88 8.82 -20.65 2.36
CA GLN A 88 7.77 -21.47 1.76
C GLN A 88 8.02 -21.74 0.28
N GLY A 89 8.89 -20.96 -0.35
CA GLY A 89 9.29 -21.08 -1.76
C GLY A 89 8.62 -20.04 -2.66
N GLN A 90 8.60 -20.30 -3.97
CA GLN A 90 8.02 -19.39 -4.96
C GLN A 90 7.45 -20.16 -6.14
N PHE A 91 6.42 -19.59 -6.77
CA PHE A 91 5.93 -20.01 -8.08
C PHE A 91 6.83 -19.49 -9.20
N GLN A 92 6.71 -20.11 -10.38
CA GLN A 92 7.40 -19.71 -11.60
C GLN A 92 6.53 -18.80 -12.47
N VAL A 93 7.18 -18.01 -13.32
CA VAL A 93 6.48 -17.20 -14.32
C VAL A 93 5.76 -18.12 -15.32
N ASP A 94 4.56 -17.73 -15.72
CA ASP A 94 3.62 -18.46 -16.58
C ASP A 94 3.06 -19.77 -15.99
N GLU A 95 3.30 -20.03 -14.71
CA GLU A 95 2.67 -21.12 -13.96
C GLU A 95 1.17 -20.86 -13.74
N ASP A 96 0.36 -21.90 -13.92
CA ASP A 96 -1.08 -21.91 -13.63
C ASP A 96 -1.29 -22.32 -12.17
N VAL A 97 -1.85 -21.42 -11.37
CA VAL A 97 -2.06 -21.61 -9.94
C VAL A 97 -3.54 -21.55 -9.61
N SER A 98 -4.00 -22.51 -8.80
CA SER A 98 -5.36 -22.46 -8.22
C SER A 98 -5.30 -21.79 -6.86
N MET A 99 -6.00 -20.67 -6.72
CA MET A 99 -6.15 -19.93 -5.48
C MET A 99 -7.55 -20.14 -4.90
N ARG A 100 -7.64 -20.19 -3.58
CA ARG A 100 -8.85 -20.27 -2.80
C ARG A 100 -8.91 -19.06 -1.90
N VAL A 101 -9.92 -18.23 -2.08
CA VAL A 101 -10.11 -17.07 -1.22
C VAL A 101 -11.30 -17.31 -0.31
N TYR A 102 -11.05 -17.32 0.98
CA TYR A 102 -11.99 -17.75 2.00
C TYR A 102 -12.83 -16.57 2.47
N LEU A 103 -14.15 -16.75 2.45
CA LEU A 103 -15.11 -15.79 3.02
C LEU A 103 -15.39 -16.09 4.50
N ASN A 104 -15.16 -17.34 4.91
CA ASN A 104 -15.16 -17.79 6.30
C ASN A 104 -14.30 -19.07 6.43
N SER A 105 -14.27 -19.67 7.61
CA SER A 105 -13.42 -20.83 7.92
C SER A 105 -13.72 -22.09 7.09
N LYS A 106 -14.86 -22.19 6.41
CA LYS A 106 -15.28 -23.41 5.68
C LYS A 106 -15.65 -23.18 4.22
N THR A 107 -15.80 -21.93 3.78
CA THR A 107 -16.25 -21.61 2.42
C THR A 107 -15.28 -20.65 1.74
N TYR A 108 -14.95 -20.98 0.50
CA TYR A 108 -14.03 -20.22 -0.33
C TYR A 108 -14.55 -20.10 -1.76
N PHE A 109 -14.10 -19.06 -2.45
CA PHE A 109 -14.24 -18.94 -3.89
C PHE A 109 -12.95 -19.40 -4.58
N PRO A 110 -13.01 -20.36 -5.51
CA PRO A 110 -11.85 -20.76 -6.30
C PRO A 110 -11.56 -19.73 -7.38
N ILE A 111 -10.28 -19.46 -7.60
CA ILE A 111 -9.80 -18.61 -8.69
C ILE A 111 -8.65 -19.32 -9.37
N SER A 112 -8.68 -19.31 -10.69
CA SER A 112 -7.57 -19.79 -11.52
C SER A 112 -6.77 -18.59 -11.98
N ILE A 113 -5.48 -18.54 -11.64
CA ILE A 113 -4.58 -17.43 -11.96
C ILE A 113 -3.34 -17.93 -12.69
N LYS A 114 -2.73 -17.05 -13.48
CA LYS A 114 -1.46 -17.28 -14.16
C LYS A 114 -0.42 -16.28 -13.67
N ILE A 115 0.71 -16.77 -13.19
CA ILE A 115 1.81 -15.90 -12.72
C ILE A 115 2.41 -15.15 -13.92
N LYS A 116 2.63 -13.85 -13.77
CA LYS A 116 3.20 -12.98 -14.81
C LYS A 116 4.54 -12.37 -14.45
N HIS A 117 4.74 -12.04 -13.19
CA HIS A 117 6.03 -11.56 -12.71
C HIS A 117 6.22 -11.86 -11.23
N LEU A 118 7.47 -11.80 -10.80
CA LEU A 118 7.92 -12.02 -9.44
C LEU A 118 8.71 -10.79 -9.01
N LYS A 119 8.56 -10.36 -7.76
CA LYS A 119 9.37 -9.32 -7.14
C LYS A 119 9.79 -9.77 -5.75
N GLU A 120 11.07 -9.84 -5.50
CA GLU A 120 11.59 -10.06 -4.15
C GLU A 120 11.48 -8.77 -3.33
N GLU A 121 10.85 -8.84 -2.16
CA GLU A 121 10.77 -7.74 -1.20
C GLU A 121 11.58 -8.14 0.04
N LYS A 122 12.89 -7.86 -0.01
CA LYS A 122 13.85 -8.34 0.99
C LYS A 122 13.59 -7.81 2.39
N ASP A 123 13.09 -6.57 2.47
CA ASP A 123 12.77 -5.93 3.76
C ASP A 123 11.56 -6.58 4.43
N GLU A 124 10.64 -7.16 3.66
CA GLU A 124 9.45 -7.87 4.14
C GLU A 124 9.67 -9.39 4.24
N GLY A 125 10.77 -9.93 3.69
CA GLY A 125 11.05 -11.37 3.72
C GLY A 125 10.16 -12.21 2.80
N VAL A 126 9.56 -11.59 1.77
CA VAL A 126 8.57 -12.23 0.90
C VAL A 126 8.94 -12.13 -0.57
N VAL A 127 8.45 -13.10 -1.36
CA VAL A 127 8.34 -13.01 -2.81
C VAL A 127 6.92 -12.57 -3.14
N ARG A 128 6.80 -11.46 -3.86
CA ARG A 128 5.54 -10.94 -4.37
C ARG A 128 5.28 -11.48 -5.77
N HIS A 129 4.18 -12.19 -5.93
CA HIS A 129 3.71 -12.76 -7.18
C HIS A 129 2.68 -11.82 -7.79
N GLY A 130 2.90 -11.38 -9.02
CA GLY A 130 1.88 -10.70 -9.83
C GLY A 130 1.26 -11.69 -10.79
N ALA A 131 -0.07 -11.82 -10.77
CA ALA A 131 -0.80 -12.82 -11.54
C ALA A 131 -2.02 -12.22 -12.23
N VAL A 132 -2.46 -12.85 -13.32
CA VAL A 132 -3.67 -12.48 -14.08
C VAL A 132 -4.72 -13.57 -13.94
N PHE A 133 -5.99 -13.19 -13.95
CA PHE A 133 -7.10 -14.15 -13.88
C PHE A 133 -7.24 -14.91 -15.20
N MET A 134 -7.41 -16.22 -15.12
CA MET A 134 -7.77 -17.05 -16.26
C MET A 134 -9.29 -16.98 -16.47
N LYS A 135 -9.71 -16.58 -17.68
CA LYS A 135 -11.13 -16.42 -18.03
C LYS A 135 -11.80 -17.78 -18.24
N GLY A 136 -13.02 -17.98 -17.72
CA GLY A 136 -13.75 -19.23 -17.93
C GLY A 136 -14.84 -19.57 -16.90
N ALA A 137 -16.01 -18.94 -17.04
CA ALA A 137 -17.31 -19.24 -16.37
C ALA A 137 -17.47 -18.81 -14.90
N ALA A 138 -18.75 -18.75 -14.45
CA ALA A 138 -19.38 -18.38 -13.15
C ALA A 138 -18.57 -17.65 -12.06
N THR A 139 -17.37 -18.12 -11.75
CA THR A 139 -16.36 -17.45 -10.94
C THR A 139 -16.01 -16.05 -11.44
N ASP A 140 -16.07 -15.80 -12.75
CA ASP A 140 -15.79 -14.46 -13.33
C ASP A 140 -16.74 -13.37 -12.77
N ALA A 141 -18.04 -13.65 -12.65
CA ALA A 141 -19.00 -12.66 -12.15
C ALA A 141 -18.83 -12.40 -10.65
N ALA A 142 -18.67 -13.46 -9.85
CA ALA A 142 -18.46 -13.34 -8.40
C ALA A 142 -17.15 -12.60 -8.10
N LEU A 143 -16.08 -12.91 -8.84
CA LEU A 143 -14.81 -12.22 -8.74
C LEU A 143 -14.96 -10.73 -9.08
N GLN A 144 -15.65 -10.40 -10.17
CA GLN A 144 -15.91 -9.00 -10.52
C GLN A 144 -16.67 -8.26 -9.41
N TYR A 145 -17.71 -8.86 -8.83
CA TYR A 145 -18.42 -8.24 -7.70
C TYR A 145 -17.53 -8.09 -6.47
N PHE A 146 -16.69 -9.08 -6.18
CA PHE A 146 -15.75 -9.03 -5.07
C PHE A 146 -14.72 -7.90 -5.26
N VAL A 147 -14.12 -7.79 -6.44
CA VAL A 147 -13.18 -6.70 -6.77
C VAL A 147 -13.88 -5.35 -6.63
N ARG A 148 -15.06 -5.19 -7.23
CA ARG A 148 -15.84 -3.95 -7.13
C ARG A 148 -16.23 -3.59 -5.72
N PHE A 149 -16.54 -4.58 -4.89
CA PHE A 149 -16.79 -4.38 -3.47
C PHE A 149 -15.56 -3.82 -2.76
N ILE A 150 -14.40 -4.46 -2.92
CA ILE A 150 -13.13 -4.00 -2.32
C ILE A 150 -12.80 -2.57 -2.79
N GLU A 151 -12.93 -2.29 -4.09
CA GLU A 151 -12.68 -0.96 -4.64
C GLU A 151 -13.66 0.08 -4.08
N SER A 152 -14.95 -0.23 -4.03
CA SER A 152 -15.98 0.70 -3.51
C SER A 152 -15.76 1.00 -2.03
N VAL A 153 -15.46 -0.02 -1.23
CA VAL A 153 -15.15 0.16 0.20
C VAL A 153 -13.89 1.00 0.37
N SER A 154 -12.83 0.73 -0.40
CA SER A 154 -11.59 1.52 -0.33
C SER A 154 -11.78 3.00 -0.66
N GLN A 155 -12.78 3.34 -1.49
CA GLN A 155 -13.12 4.73 -1.83
C GLN A 155 -13.97 5.42 -0.76
N GLY A 156 -14.82 4.66 -0.06
CA GLY A 156 -15.77 5.20 0.93
C GLY A 156 -15.27 5.24 2.36
N LEU A 157 -14.08 4.71 2.64
CA LEU A 157 -13.54 4.64 3.99
C LEU A 157 -13.17 6.01 4.54
N LYS A 158 -13.51 6.22 5.81
CA LYS A 158 -13.16 7.39 6.59
C LYS A 158 -12.15 6.97 7.65
N LYS A 159 -11.12 7.78 7.85
CA LYS A 159 -10.20 7.64 8.98
C LYS A 159 -10.97 8.06 10.24
N ASP A 160 -10.99 7.18 11.23
CA ASP A 160 -11.46 7.52 12.57
C ASP A 160 -10.23 7.91 13.40
N GLU A 161 -10.20 9.16 13.86
CA GLU A 161 -9.13 9.69 14.71
C GLU A 161 -9.49 9.61 16.20
N GLY A 162 -10.66 9.04 16.55
CA GLY A 162 -11.10 8.87 17.93
C GLY A 162 -11.80 10.09 18.53
N ASP A 163 -11.97 11.17 17.76
CA ASP A 163 -12.60 12.42 18.19
C ASP A 163 -14.14 12.38 18.08
N MET A 164 -14.78 11.42 18.74
CA MET A 164 -16.23 11.50 19.00
C MET A 164 -16.48 11.91 20.45
N MET A 165 -16.36 13.21 20.72
CA MET A 165 -17.01 13.83 21.88
C MET A 165 -18.50 13.90 21.60
N VAL A 166 -19.26 12.92 22.10
CA VAL A 166 -20.73 12.97 22.07
C VAL A 166 -21.16 14.27 22.78
N PRO A 167 -21.85 15.22 22.11
CA PRO A 167 -22.37 16.37 22.82
C PRO A 167 -23.39 15.84 23.85
N LYS A 168 -23.16 16.14 25.13
CA LYS A 168 -24.17 15.88 26.16
C LYS A 168 -25.45 16.58 25.70
N ILE A 169 -26.45 15.78 25.35
CA ILE A 169 -27.82 16.27 25.16
C ILE A 169 -28.27 16.68 26.56
N SER A 170 -28.44 17.98 26.76
CA SER A 170 -28.90 18.58 28.01
C SER A 170 -30.40 18.78 28.01
#